data_AF-A0A6B8M5R8-F1
#
_entry.id   AF-A0A6B8M5R8-F1
#
_cell.length_a   1.000
_cell.length_b   1.000
_cell.length_c   1.000
_cell.angle_alpha   90.00
_cell.angle_beta   90.00
_cell.angle_gamma   90.00
#
_symmetry.space_group_name_H-M   'P 1'
#
loop_
_entity.id
_entity.type
_entity.pdbx_description
1 polymer ?
#
loop_
_entity_poly.entity_id
_entity_poly.type
_entity_poly.pdbx_seq_one_letter_code
_entity_poly.pdbx_strand_id
1 'polypeptide(L)'
;MLTDIGKELRKLRIDEGERLADMARRIGKSASFISAVEVGKKAPPAGFEDLVAKSYQLADGAWQALRRAADASRTAFVIQPNSALARDTAGLMARKIDGLSDEELLRIRKILEGSSK
;
A
#
# COMPACT_ATOMS: atom_id res chain seq x y z
N MET A 1 3.68 -14.35 9.70
CA MET A 1 4.59 -13.30 10.20
C MET A 1 3.87 -11.97 10.02
N LEU A 2 3.94 -11.05 10.98
CA LEU A 2 3.29 -9.74 10.85
C LEU A 2 3.93 -8.97 9.68
N THR A 3 3.13 -8.64 8.66
CA THR A 3 3.54 -7.72 7.58
C THR A 3 3.62 -6.30 8.15
N ASP A 4 4.35 -5.41 7.47
CA ASP A 4 4.45 -4.03 7.93
C ASP A 4 3.09 -3.33 7.98
N ILE A 5 2.21 -3.57 7.01
CA ILE A 5 0.83 -3.05 7.08
C ILE A 5 0.06 -3.64 8.27
N GLY A 6 0.28 -4.92 8.59
CA GLY A 6 -0.35 -5.53 9.75
C GLY A 6 0.11 -4.93 11.08
N LYS A 7 1.38 -4.50 11.17
CA LYS A 7 1.92 -3.76 12.32
C LYS A 7 1.26 -2.38 12.43
N GLU A 8 1.19 -1.63 11.33
CA GLU A 8 0.58 -0.30 11.32
C GLU A 8 -0.91 -0.33 11.68
N LEU A 9 -1.68 -1.29 11.13
CA LEU A 9 -3.09 -1.48 11.49
C LEU A 9 -3.26 -1.83 12.97
N ARG A 10 -2.45 -2.76 13.48
CA ARG A 10 -2.53 -3.16 14.88
C ARG A 10 -2.17 -2.02 15.82
N LYS A 11 -1.15 -1.22 15.47
CA LYS A 11 -0.77 -0.02 16.21
C LYS A 11 -1.92 0.98 16.25
N LEU A 12 -2.47 1.34 15.09
CA LEU A 12 -3.62 2.23 14.98
C LEU A 12 -4.81 1.76 15.83
N ARG A 13 -5.12 0.46 15.78
CA ARG A 13 -6.20 -0.13 16.58
C ARG A 13 -5.96 0.00 18.08
N ILE A 14 -4.72 -0.20 18.53
CA ILE A 14 -4.34 -0.08 19.94
C ILE A 14 -4.39 1.39 20.38
N ASP A 15 -3.87 2.30 19.55
CA ASP A 15 -3.86 3.75 19.81
C ASP A 15 -5.28 4.30 19.97
N GLU A 16 -6.24 3.78 19.20
CA GLU A 16 -7.67 4.13 19.28
C GLU A 16 -8.45 3.34 20.34
N GLY A 17 -7.82 2.39 21.04
CA GLY A 17 -8.47 1.56 22.06
C GLY A 17 -9.56 0.62 21.52
N GLU A 18 -9.50 0.27 20.24
CA GLU A 18 -10.56 -0.46 19.54
C GLU A 18 -10.39 -1.99 19.60
N ARG A 19 -11.51 -2.71 19.68
CA ARG A 19 -11.51 -4.15 19.37
C ARG A 19 -11.45 -4.32 17.86
N LEU A 20 -11.02 -5.51 17.42
CA LEU A 20 -10.93 -5.83 16.00
C LEU A 20 -12.27 -5.72 15.26
N ALA A 21 -13.39 -5.97 15.96
CA ALA A 21 -14.73 -5.78 15.42
C ALA A 21 -15.13 -4.30 15.24
N ASP A 22 -14.60 -3.41 16.08
CA ASP A 22 -14.89 -1.96 16.02
C ASP A 22 -14.16 -1.35 14.83
N MET A 23 -12.86 -1.63 14.70
CA MET A 23 -12.06 -1.24 13.54
C MET A 23 -12.66 -1.75 12.23
N ALA A 24 -13.05 -3.03 12.19
CA ALA A 24 -13.67 -3.62 11.01
C ALA A 24 -14.96 -2.87 10.61
N ARG A 25 -15.79 -2.50 11.58
CA ARG A 25 -17.01 -1.72 11.35
C ARG A 25 -16.70 -0.31 10.86
N ARG A 26 -15.72 0.36 11.47
CA ARG A 26 -15.29 1.72 11.11
C ARG A 26 -14.76 1.80 9.67
N ILE A 27 -13.95 0.82 9.25
CA ILE A 27 -13.38 0.74 7.89
C ILE A 27 -14.41 0.19 6.88
N GLY A 28 -15.49 -0.44 7.33
CA GLY A 28 -16.48 -1.08 6.45
C GLY A 28 -15.98 -2.40 5.83
N LYS A 29 -15.26 -3.21 6.61
CA LYS A 29 -14.77 -4.55 6.23
C LYS A 29 -15.18 -5.59 7.27
N SER A 30 -14.99 -6.88 6.97
CA SER A 30 -15.23 -7.94 7.96
C SER A 30 -14.09 -8.02 8.96
N ALA A 31 -14.40 -8.42 10.20
CA ALA A 31 -13.40 -8.75 11.22
C ALA A 31 -12.39 -9.80 10.70
N SER A 32 -12.88 -10.83 10.00
CA SER A 32 -12.02 -11.86 9.39
C SER A 32 -11.03 -11.28 8.38
N PHE A 33 -11.44 -10.27 7.60
CA PHE A 33 -10.57 -9.60 6.64
C PHE A 33 -9.49 -8.78 7.35
N ILE A 34 -9.86 -7.94 8.32
CA ILE A 34 -8.90 -7.12 9.08
C ILE A 34 -7.89 -8.02 9.81
N SER A 35 -8.36 -9.10 10.45
CA SER A 35 -7.49 -10.07 11.10
C SER A 35 -6.51 -10.71 10.12
N ALA A 36 -6.98 -11.15 8.95
CA ALA A 36 -6.13 -11.76 7.94
C ALA A 36 -5.04 -10.80 7.43
N VAL A 37 -5.34 -9.50 7.30
CA VAL A 37 -4.34 -8.48 6.96
C VAL A 37 -3.37 -8.25 8.11
N GLU A 38 -3.86 -8.08 9.35
CA GLU A 38 -3.02 -7.88 10.55
C GLU A 38 -1.98 -9.00 10.75
N VAL A 39 -2.35 -10.26 10.49
CA VAL A 39 -1.43 -11.41 10.66
C VAL A 39 -0.63 -11.76 9.39
N GLY A 40 -0.80 -11.01 8.30
CA GLY A 40 -0.11 -11.23 7.04
C GLY A 40 -0.61 -12.42 6.21
N LYS A 41 -1.81 -12.95 6.50
CA LYS A 41 -2.43 -14.03 5.71
C LYS A 41 -3.06 -13.53 4.41
N LYS A 42 -3.37 -12.23 4.31
CA LYS A 42 -3.98 -11.64 3.12
C LYS A 42 -3.33 -10.28 2.82
N ALA A 43 -2.86 -10.10 1.59
CA ALA A 43 -2.47 -8.79 1.10
C ALA A 43 -3.71 -7.92 0.91
N PRO A 44 -3.70 -6.66 1.36
CA PRO A 44 -4.81 -5.75 1.16
C PRO A 44 -4.93 -5.33 -0.31
N PRO A 45 -6.15 -5.08 -0.81
CA PRO A 45 -6.35 -4.61 -2.18
C PRO A 45 -5.77 -3.19 -2.37
N ALA A 46 -5.64 -2.77 -3.63
CA ALA A 46 -5.34 -1.37 -3.99
C ALA A 46 -6.34 -0.41 -3.30
N GLY A 47 -5.84 0.69 -2.74
CA GLY A 47 -6.66 1.73 -2.09
C GLY A 47 -7.20 1.38 -0.71
N PHE A 48 -6.78 0.27 -0.11
CA PHE A 48 -7.18 -0.08 1.26
C PHE A 48 -6.61 0.91 2.30
N GLU A 49 -5.36 1.32 2.15
CA GLU A 49 -4.68 2.35 2.93
C GLU A 49 -5.43 3.69 2.88
N ASP A 50 -6.00 4.05 1.72
CA ASP A 50 -6.78 5.29 1.57
C ASP A 50 -8.12 5.17 2.30
N LEU A 51 -8.75 4.00 2.25
CA LEU A 51 -9.95 3.70 3.02
C LEU A 51 -9.69 3.81 4.53
N VAL A 52 -8.58 3.25 5.02
CA VAL A 52 -8.20 3.36 6.44
C VAL A 52 -7.89 4.81 6.80
N ALA A 53 -7.08 5.50 5.99
CA ALA A 53 -6.73 6.90 6.24
C ALA A 53 -7.96 7.80 6.30
N LYS A 54 -8.93 7.60 5.41
CA LYS A 54 -10.21 8.31 5.44
C LYS A 54 -11.04 7.97 6.68
N SER A 55 -11.07 6.70 7.08
CA SER A 55 -11.89 6.23 8.21
C SER A 55 -11.38 6.73 9.57
N TYR A 56 -10.08 6.94 9.70
CA TYR A 56 -9.43 7.41 10.94
C TYR A 56 -8.93 8.85 10.85
N GLN A 57 -9.17 9.55 9.74
CA GLN A 57 -8.67 10.91 9.50
C GLN A 57 -7.18 11.04 9.78
N LEU A 58 -6.39 10.07 9.29
CA LEU A 58 -4.96 9.99 9.57
C LEU A 58 -4.23 11.24 9.07
N ALA A 59 -3.35 11.78 9.91
CA ALA A 59 -2.41 12.81 9.49
C ALA A 59 -1.48 12.29 8.38
N ASP A 60 -0.97 13.18 7.54
CA ASP A 60 -0.17 12.85 6.36
C ASP A 60 0.98 11.88 6.67
N GLY A 61 1.68 12.07 7.78
CA GLY A 61 2.77 11.18 8.18
C GLY A 61 2.32 9.73 8.44
N ALA A 62 1.19 9.56 9.13
CA ALA A 62 0.62 8.24 9.44
C ALA A 62 0.04 7.57 8.19
N TRP A 63 -0.64 8.34 7.33
CA TRP A 63 -1.10 7.84 6.02
C TRP A 63 0.07 7.39 5.14
N GLN A 64 1.16 8.17 5.07
CA GLN A 64 2.35 7.82 4.29
C GLN A 64 3.04 6.56 4.82
N ALA A 65 3.11 6.39 6.15
CA ALA A 65 3.62 5.16 6.75
C ALA A 65 2.76 3.94 6.36
N LEU A 66 1.43 4.06 6.51
CA LEU A 66 0.50 3.00 6.14
C LEU A 66 0.57 2.66 4.65
N ARG A 67 0.68 3.66 3.78
CA ARG A 67 0.80 3.49 2.34
C ARG A 67 2.07 2.74 1.96
N ARG A 68 3.23 3.15 2.47
CA ARG A 68 4.50 2.44 2.25
C ARG A 68 4.42 0.99 2.73
N ALA A 69 3.81 0.77 3.89
CA ALA A 69 3.61 -0.55 4.45
C ALA A 69 2.66 -1.41 3.61
N ALA A 70 1.63 -0.81 3.03
CA ALA A 70 0.72 -1.46 2.08
C ALA A 70 1.45 -1.87 0.80
N ASP A 71 2.20 -0.94 0.20
CA ASP A 71 2.96 -1.17 -1.03
C ASP A 71 3.99 -2.28 -0.86
N ALA A 72 4.71 -2.32 0.27
CA ALA A 72 5.66 -3.39 0.57
C ALA A 72 5.00 -4.78 0.73
N SER A 73 3.70 -4.83 1.02
CA SER A 73 2.94 -6.09 1.17
C SER A 73 2.28 -6.56 -0.14
N ARG A 74 2.27 -5.72 -1.17
CA ARG A 74 1.67 -6.03 -2.47
C ARG A 74 2.64 -6.82 -3.34
N THR A 75 2.10 -7.78 -4.07
CA THR A 75 2.83 -8.54 -5.09
C THR A 75 2.49 -8.10 -6.51
N ALA A 76 1.47 -7.25 -6.68
CA ALA A 76 1.03 -6.75 -7.97
C ALA A 76 0.51 -5.32 -7.83
N PHE A 77 0.77 -4.51 -8.87
CA PHE A 77 0.32 -3.13 -8.98
C PHE A 77 -0.50 -2.96 -10.25
N VAL A 78 -1.60 -2.23 -10.17
CA VAL A 78 -2.43 -1.87 -11.33
C VAL A 78 -2.12 -0.42 -11.68
N ILE A 79 -1.69 -0.19 -12.92
CA ILE A 79 -1.37 1.15 -13.43
C ILE A 79 -2.36 1.49 -14.55
N GLN A 80 -2.92 2.70 -14.52
CA GLN A 80 -3.82 3.22 -15.55
C GLN A 80 -3.18 4.41 -16.29
N PRO A 81 -2.25 4.15 -17.23
CA PRO A 81 -1.58 5.20 -17.99
C PRO A 81 -2.54 5.98 -18.90
N ASN A 82 -2.41 7.30 -18.94
CA ASN A 82 -3.34 8.21 -19.65
C ASN A 82 -2.83 8.72 -21.01
N SER A 83 -1.62 8.35 -21.44
CA SER A 83 -1.04 8.73 -22.74
C SER A 83 -0.46 7.52 -23.48
N ALA A 84 -0.22 7.67 -24.78
CA ALA A 84 0.42 6.61 -25.58
C ALA A 84 1.83 6.28 -25.06
N LEU A 85 2.62 7.33 -24.76
CA LEU A 85 3.95 7.16 -24.18
C LEU A 85 3.90 6.50 -22.80
N ALA A 86 2.98 6.91 -21.93
CA ALA A 86 2.83 6.28 -20.61
C ALA A 86 2.44 4.80 -20.71
N ARG A 87 1.59 4.43 -21.70
CA ARG A 87 1.20 3.04 -21.97
C ARG A 87 2.39 2.21 -22.43
N ASP A 88 3.17 2.73 -23.38
CA ASP A 88 4.35 2.03 -23.89
C ASP A 88 5.40 1.81 -22.78
N THR A 89 5.71 2.88 -22.03
CA THR A 89 6.66 2.83 -20.90
C THR A 89 6.19 1.84 -19.81
N ALA A 90 4.91 1.87 -19.43
CA ALA A 90 4.37 0.92 -18.44
C ALA A 90 4.46 -0.53 -18.94
N GLY A 91 4.17 -0.77 -20.23
CA GLY A 91 4.31 -2.08 -20.84
C GLY A 91 5.76 -2.57 -20.88
N LEU A 92 6.72 -1.70 -21.20
CA LEU A 92 8.14 -2.02 -21.16
C LEU A 92 8.60 -2.36 -19.74
N MET A 93 8.19 -1.55 -18.76
CA MET A 93 8.49 -1.77 -17.34
C MET A 93 7.94 -3.13 -16.88
N ALA A 94 6.67 -3.43 -17.15
CA ALA A 94 6.06 -4.71 -16.77
C ALA A 94 6.79 -5.94 -17.35
N ARG A 95 7.38 -5.83 -18.54
CA ARG A 95 8.13 -6.94 -19.17
C ARG A 95 9.57 -7.07 -18.68
N LYS A 96 10.18 -6.01 -18.15
CA LYS A 96 11.62 -5.97 -17.85
C LYS A 96 11.98 -5.80 -16.39
N ILE A 97 11.05 -5.39 -15.52
CA ILE A 97 11.34 -4.96 -14.16
C ILE A 97 12.09 -6.00 -13.32
N ASP A 98 11.74 -7.27 -13.45
CA ASP A 98 12.38 -8.37 -12.70
C ASP A 98 13.82 -8.67 -13.17
N GLY A 99 14.22 -8.17 -14.34
CA GLY A 99 15.56 -8.36 -14.90
C GLY A 99 16.48 -7.16 -14.77
N LEU A 100 16.03 -6.07 -14.13
CA LEU A 100 16.83 -4.87 -13.93
C LEU A 100 17.78 -5.03 -12.74
N SER A 101 18.98 -4.48 -12.85
CA SER A 101 19.93 -4.42 -11.73
C SER A 101 19.50 -3.39 -10.68
N ASP A 102 20.04 -3.49 -9.46
CA ASP A 102 19.82 -2.51 -8.40
C ASP A 102 20.19 -1.08 -8.84
N GLU A 103 21.28 -0.93 -9.62
CA GLU A 103 21.69 0.37 -10.17
C GLU A 103 20.65 0.93 -11.16
N GLU A 104 20.05 0.07 -11.99
CA GLU A 104 18.98 0.46 -12.92
C GLU A 104 17.70 0.84 -12.18
N LEU A 105 17.30 0.05 -11.19
CA LEU A 105 16.15 0.34 -10.33
C LEU A 105 16.33 1.66 -9.57
N LEU A 106 17.53 1.94 -9.05
CA LEU A 106 17.86 3.20 -8.40
C LEU A 106 17.77 4.40 -9.35
N ARG A 107 18.21 4.25 -10.60
CA ARG A 107 18.07 5.30 -11.63
C ARG A 107 16.60 5.58 -11.95
N ILE A 108 15.79 4.54 -12.14
CA ILE A 108 14.33 4.68 -12.35
C ILE A 108 13.69 5.38 -11.15
N ARG A 109 14.01 4.93 -9.94
CA ARG A 109 13.50 5.53 -8.70
C ARG A 109 13.82 7.03 -8.63
N LYS A 110 15.05 7.43 -8.94
CA LYS A 110 15.46 8.84 -8.97
C LYS A 110 14.66 9.68 -9.97
N ILE A 111 14.37 9.13 -11.15
CA ILE A 111 13.53 9.80 -12.15
C ILE A 111 12.11 10.02 -11.59
N LEU A 112 11.54 9.00 -10.96
CA LEU A 112 10.17 9.06 -10.42
C LEU A 112 10.06 9.99 -9.20
N GLU A 113 11.03 9.99 -8.30
CA GLU A 113 11.06 10.90 -7.14
C GLU A 113 11.30 12.37 -7.55
N GLY A 114 12.09 12.61 -8.60
CA GLY A 114 12.36 13.95 -9.14
C GLY A 114 11.24 14.52 -10.03
N SER A 115 10.23 13.72 -10.36
CA SER A 115 9.11 14.12 -11.24
C SER A 115 7.89 14.67 -10.48
N SER A 116 7.94 14.77 -9.14
CA SER A 116 6.87 15.41 -8.36
C SER A 116 6.78 16.91 -8.69
N LYS A 117 5.80 17.26 -9.52
CA LYS A 117 5.17 18.58 -9.55
C LYS A 117 3.81 18.50 -8.89
#